data_AF-A0A0M3HHS4-F1
#
_entry.id   AF-A0A0M3HHS4-F1
#
_cell.length_a   1.000
_cell.length_b   1.000
_cell.length_c   1.000
_cell.angle_alpha   90.00
_cell.angle_beta   90.00
_cell.angle_gamma   90.00
#
_symmetry.space_group_name_H-M   'P 1'
#
loop_
_entity.id
_entity.type
_entity.pdbx_description
1 polymer ?
#
loop_
_entity_poly.entity_id
_entity_poly.type
_entity_poly.pdbx_seq_one_letter_code
_entity_poly.pdbx_strand_id
1 'polypeptide(L)'
;MVVAGGMESMSCVPFYLPRGEIPFGGTKLIDGIPRDGLNDVYNDILMGACADKVAKQFAITREEQDKYAILSYKRSAAAWK
;
A
#
# COMPACT_ATOMS: atom_id res chain seq x y z
N MET A 1 -1.01 29.49 -16.88
CA MET A 1 -1.83 28.88 -15.82
C MET A 1 -1.59 27.39 -15.89
N VAL A 2 -1.21 26.75 -14.78
CA VAL A 2 -0.94 25.31 -14.72
C VAL A 2 -1.82 24.70 -13.64
N VAL A 3 -2.38 23.53 -13.92
CA VAL A 3 -3.15 22.74 -12.97
C VAL A 3 -2.30 21.54 -12.59
N ALA A 4 -2.10 21.34 -11.29
CA ALA A 4 -1.43 20.18 -10.72
C ALA A 4 -2.41 19.45 -9.79
N GLY A 5 -2.45 18.13 -9.90
CA GLY A 5 -3.27 17.22 -9.12
C GLY A 5 -2.79 15.79 -9.34
N GLY A 6 -3.41 14.84 -8.65
CA GLY A 6 -3.13 13.41 -8.80
C GLY A 6 -4.41 12.63 -9.06
N MET A 7 -4.31 11.54 -9.83
CA MET A 7 -5.38 10.58 -10.06
C MET A 7 -4.82 9.19 -9.81
N GLU A 8 -5.56 8.37 -9.07
CA GLU A 8 -5.17 6.99 -8.77
C GLU A 8 -6.40 6.07 -8.84
N SER A 9 -6.25 4.90 -9.48
CA SER A 9 -7.28 3.87 -9.56
C SER A 9 -6.67 2.51 -9.24
N MET A 10 -6.61 2.18 -7.95
CA MET A 10 -6.05 0.91 -7.50
C MET A 10 -6.90 -0.30 -7.95
N SER A 11 -8.21 -0.12 -8.14
CA SER A 11 -9.11 -1.18 -8.61
C SER A 11 -8.87 -1.61 -10.06
N CYS A 12 -8.23 -0.78 -10.87
CA CYS A 12 -7.99 -1.05 -12.30
C CYS A 12 -6.54 -1.47 -12.59
N VAL A 13 -5.73 -1.75 -11.56
CA VAL A 13 -4.33 -2.15 -11.76
C VAL A 13 -4.27 -3.55 -12.38
N PRO A 14 -3.56 -3.73 -13.52
CA PRO A 14 -3.49 -5.01 -14.20
C PRO A 14 -2.51 -5.96 -13.52
N PHE A 15 -2.68 -7.26 -13.79
CA PHE A 15 -1.65 -8.26 -13.51
C PHE A 15 -0.63 -8.29 -14.65
N TYR A 16 0.65 -8.35 -14.29
CA TYR A 16 1.76 -8.42 -15.22
C TYR A 16 2.18 -9.86 -15.48
N LEU A 17 2.47 -10.14 -16.75
CA LEU A 17 3.12 -11.36 -17.20
C LEU A 17 4.56 -11.01 -17.64
N PRO A 18 5.59 -11.72 -17.14
CA PRO A 18 6.96 -11.50 -17.60
C PRO A 18 7.07 -11.87 -19.09
N ARG A 19 7.79 -11.03 -19.85
CA ARG A 19 7.99 -11.23 -21.30
C ARG A 19 8.94 -12.40 -21.54
N GLY A 20 8.53 -13.38 -22.34
CA GLY A 20 9.35 -14.55 -22.70
C GLY A 20 8.53 -15.82 -22.89
N GLU A 21 9.19 -16.93 -23.21
CA GLU A 21 8.56 -18.26 -23.20
C GLU A 21 8.30 -18.69 -21.75
N ILE A 22 7.15 -19.34 -21.53
CA ILE A 22 6.78 -19.83 -20.20
C ILE A 22 7.60 -21.10 -19.94
N PRO A 23 8.50 -21.11 -18.95
CA PRO A 23 9.31 -22.28 -18.65
C PRO A 23 8.45 -23.43 -18.12
N PHE A 24 8.96 -24.66 -18.22
CA PHE A 24 8.33 -25.83 -17.61
C PHE A 24 8.26 -25.64 -16.08
N GLY A 25 7.05 -25.66 -15.52
CA GLY A 25 6.78 -25.25 -14.14
C GLY A 25 5.83 -24.05 -14.01
N GLY A 26 5.49 -23.40 -15.13
CA GLY A 26 4.50 -22.32 -15.18
C GLY A 26 5.06 -20.96 -14.76
N THR A 27 4.30 -19.90 -15.03
CA THR A 27 4.65 -18.53 -14.64
C THR A 27 3.58 -17.97 -13.70
N LYS A 28 4.01 -17.21 -12.69
CA LYS A 28 3.09 -16.51 -11.78
C LYS A 28 2.70 -15.17 -12.41
N LEU A 29 1.40 -14.87 -12.40
CA LEU A 29 0.89 -13.54 -12.68
C LEU A 29 1.29 -12.63 -11.51
N ILE A 30 1.95 -11.51 -11.82
CA ILE A 30 2.45 -10.58 -10.81
C ILE A 30 1.42 -9.46 -10.67
N ASP A 31 0.86 -9.28 -9.48
CA ASP A 31 -0.05 -8.16 -9.21
C ASP A 31 0.73 -6.84 -9.23
N GLY A 32 0.25 -5.86 -10.00
CA GLY A 32 0.88 -4.54 -10.09
C GLY A 32 0.73 -3.70 -8.82
N ILE A 33 -0.29 -3.94 -7.98
CA ILE A 33 -0.52 -3.19 -6.75
C ILE A 33 0.63 -3.38 -5.76
N PRO A 34 0.98 -4.61 -5.33
CA PRO A 34 2.10 -4.83 -4.44
C PRO A 34 3.43 -4.55 -5.13
N ARG A 35 3.57 -4.88 -6.43
CA ARG A 35 4.84 -4.72 -7.13
C ARG A 35 5.26 -3.24 -7.28
N ASP A 36 4.35 -2.39 -7.74
CA ASP A 36 4.69 -1.02 -8.14
C ASP A 36 4.31 0.03 -7.07
N GLY A 37 3.40 -0.30 -6.15
CA GLY A 37 2.84 0.68 -5.19
C GLY A 37 3.10 0.40 -3.72
N LEU A 38 3.08 -0.86 -3.27
CA LEU A 38 3.05 -1.20 -1.84
C LEU A 38 4.25 -1.99 -1.33
N ASN A 39 5.23 -2.29 -2.18
CA ASN A 39 6.47 -2.97 -1.79
C ASN A 39 7.65 -2.00 -1.84
N ASP A 40 8.43 -1.98 -0.77
CA ASP A 40 9.67 -1.21 -0.72
C ASP A 40 10.73 -1.87 -1.61
N VAL A 41 11.14 -1.19 -2.67
CA VAL A 41 12.08 -1.74 -3.68
C VAL A 41 13.45 -2.10 -3.09
N TYR A 42 13.85 -1.50 -1.97
CA TYR A 42 15.18 -1.69 -1.39
C TYR A 42 15.22 -2.84 -0.38
N ASN A 43 14.13 -3.03 0.36
CA ASN A 43 14.05 -4.03 1.42
C ASN A 43 13.16 -5.22 1.06
N ASP A 44 12.47 -5.18 -0.09
CA ASP A 44 11.48 -6.18 -0.54
C ASP A 44 10.46 -6.52 0.57
N ILE A 45 10.05 -5.50 1.32
CA ILE A 45 9.04 -5.61 2.37
C ILE A 45 7.84 -4.75 2.02
N LEU A 46 6.66 -5.29 2.32
CA LEU A 46 5.40 -4.55 2.25
C LEU A 46 5.48 -3.30 3.13
N MET A 47 4.93 -2.18 2.67
CA MET A 47 4.94 -0.91 3.42
C MET A 47 4.36 -1.05 4.83
N GLY A 48 3.46 -2.01 5.08
CA GLY A 48 2.98 -2.33 6.43
C GLY A 48 4.09 -2.79 7.39
N ALA A 49 5.07 -3.56 6.91
CA ALA A 49 6.23 -3.96 7.70
C ALA A 49 7.18 -2.77 7.96
N CYS A 50 7.24 -1.78 7.05
CA CYS A 50 7.90 -0.51 7.32
C CYS A 50 7.19 0.25 8.44
N ALA A 51 5.85 0.28 8.44
CA ALA A 51 5.07 0.92 9.51
C ALA A 51 5.31 0.25 10.88
N ASP A 52 5.43 -1.08 10.93
CA ASP A 52 5.77 -1.81 12.16
C ASP A 52 7.17 -1.46 12.68
N LYS A 53 8.16 -1.25 11.80
CA LYS A 53 9.49 -0.79 12.20
C LYS A 53 9.43 0.58 12.87
N VAL A 54 8.66 1.50 12.30
CA VAL A 54 8.46 2.85 12.87
C VAL A 54 7.72 2.76 14.21
N ALA A 55 6.64 1.98 14.28
CA ALA A 55 5.91 1.78 15.53
C ALA A 55 6.80 1.27 16.66
N LYS A 56 7.71 0.33 16.36
CA LYS A 56 8.71 -0.17 17.32
C LYS A 56 9.73 0.89 17.72
N GLN A 57 10.24 1.68 16.77
CA GLN A 57 11.22 2.75 17.03
C GLN A 57 10.66 3.83 17.96
N PHE A 58 9.39 4.21 17.78
CA PHE A 58 8.73 5.23 18.59
C PHE A 58 7.94 4.66 19.77
N ALA A 59 8.06 3.35 20.04
CA ALA A 59 7.34 2.63 21.09
C ALA A 59 5.81 2.87 21.08
N ILE A 60 5.23 3.02 19.88
CA ILE A 60 3.80 3.25 19.70
C ILE A 60 3.05 1.96 19.99
N THR A 61 2.21 1.98 21.02
CA THR A 61 1.42 0.81 21.40
C THR A 61 0.29 0.54 20.41
N ARG A 62 -0.20 -0.71 20.40
CA ARG A 62 -1.36 -1.07 19.58
C ARG A 62 -2.60 -0.24 19.93
N GLU A 63 -2.79 0.03 21.22
CA GLU A 63 -3.91 0.83 21.72
C GLU A 63 -3.87 2.27 21.19
N GLU A 64 -2.69 2.87 21.07
CA GLU A 64 -2.53 4.21 20.50
C GLU A 64 -2.84 4.24 19.00
N GLN A 65 -2.39 3.24 18.26
CA GLN A 65 -2.71 3.10 16.83
C GLN A 65 -4.22 2.96 16.60
N ASP A 66 -4.88 2.10 17.40
CA ASP A 66 -6.32 1.88 17.30
C ASP A 66 -7.13 3.13 17.71
N LYS A 67 -6.69 3.85 18.76
CA LYS A 67 -7.29 5.14 19.17
C LYS A 67 -7.22 6.17 18.04
N TYR A 68 -6.07 6.26 17.35
CA TYR A 68 -5.90 7.16 16.22
C TYR A 68 -6.78 6.77 15.02
N ALA A 69 -6.85 5.47 14.70
CA ALA A 69 -7.72 4.98 13.62
C ALA A 69 -9.19 5.34 13.86
N ILE A 70 -9.71 5.08 15.06
CA ILE A 70 -11.08 5.43 15.45
C ILE A 70 -11.33 6.93 15.36
N LEU A 71 -10.37 7.75 15.84
CA LEU A 71 -10.47 9.20 15.77
C LEU A 71 -10.54 9.70 14.32
N SER A 72 -9.72 9.12 13.43
CA SER A 72 -9.72 9.43 12.00
C SER A 72 -11.09 9.13 11.37
N TYR A 73 -11.64 7.93 11.61
CA TYR A 73 -12.97 7.56 11.12
C TYR A 73 -14.08 8.48 11.64
N LYS A 74 -14.04 8.85 12.93
CA LYS A 74 -15.01 9.77 13.52
C LYS A 74 -14.94 11.16 12.87
N ARG A 75 -13.74 11.67 12.61
CA ARG A 75 -13.55 12.97 11.93
C ARG A 75 -14.06 12.94 10.49
N SER A 76 -13.72 11.89 9.73
CA SER A 76 -14.20 11.72 8.36
C SER A 76 -15.72 11.62 8.30
N ALA A 77 -16.34 10.84 9.20
CA ALA A 77 -17.79 10.72 9.28
C ALA A 77 -18.48 12.04 9.67
N ALA A 78 -17.87 12.84 10.55
CA ALA A 78 -18.38 14.15 10.93
C ALA A 78 -18.27 15.18 9.79
N ALA A 79 -17.18 15.15 9.02
CA ALA A 79 -16.96 16.06 7.88
C ALA A 79 -17.81 15.72 6.64
N TRP A 80 -18.34 14.49 6.57
CA TRP A 80 -19.23 14.06 5.49
C TRP A 80 -20.69 14.49 5.71
N LYS A 81 -21.06 14.85 6.94
CA LYS A 81 -22.36 15.46 7.28
C LYS A 81 -22.34 16.96 7.00
#